data_AF-A0AAN8WDT1-F1
#
_entry.id   AF-A0AAN8WDT1-F1
#
_cell.length_a   1.000
_cell.length_b   1.000
_cell.length_c   1.000
_cell.angle_alpha   90.00
_cell.angle_beta   90.00
_cell.angle_gamma   90.00
#
_symmetry.space_group_name_H-M   'P 1'
#
loop_
_entity.id
_entity.type
_entity.pdbx_description
1 polymer ?
#
loop_
_entity_poly.entity_id
_entity_poly.type
_entity_poly.pdbx_seq_one_letter_code
_entity_poly.pdbx_strand_id
1 'polypeptide(L)'
;MGSVSFFATVLFCTLILQSCLQNVAHGDDSSAKIYRESLEIIIGGGGIFGSAPAPAPNGDEECPPPPPEPECPPPPPPPPPPPPPPPPPPPPPPPPPPPPPPPPPKPKPKPKPRPPPSPFENERLKNAYYVFLDFIPRIEKDPTGVLKTWKGKNVCTYKGLRCAMRPDVKEKALAGISFNNFNFYGRNLTLNGFLDRLPDTAYFHANSNNFTGTIPKKILEFKYFFELDLSNNKYKDKFPDYVLQGKQLTFLDLRFNKYEGLVPPEVFTLDLDVLFINNNNFMQTIPSNLGQTPALYLTLANNKFIGSIPSSIGQAKDTLIEVLFLGNFLSGCLPPEIGLLKLATVFDVSFNKLTGVIPHSFGCLFKMELLTLAQNEFYGTVPEVVCKLPNLQNLSLSYNYFTQVGPECRKLIKKGILDVKMNCILGLPNQKSAHDCTTFFSKPKYCPDEKAYVNTHMPCKYDLNQNSLEASHHHHHHHHHHKPMARARWGGSSFDDLARGFQISNSTNGLMMLTVHPGGRPNMNWETIVVTGMGSSGCQKLYSL
;
A
#
# COMPACT_ATOMS: atom_id res chain seq x y z
N MET A 1 68.47 8.21 1.96
CA MET A 1 67.88 8.97 3.08
C MET A 1 66.40 9.15 2.77
N GLY A 2 65.61 8.19 3.24
CA GLY A 2 64.15 8.19 3.12
C GLY A 2 63.50 8.45 4.48
N SER A 3 62.19 8.67 4.42
CA SER A 3 61.22 8.45 5.50
C SER A 3 61.21 9.44 6.68
N VAL A 4 60.93 10.72 6.42
CA VAL A 4 60.31 11.61 7.42
C VAL A 4 59.38 12.62 6.72
N SER A 5 58.15 12.21 6.35
CA SER A 5 57.11 13.21 6.02
C SER A 5 55.67 12.72 6.16
N PHE A 6 55.43 11.47 6.57
CA PHE A 6 54.07 10.94 6.70
C PHE A 6 53.56 10.88 8.15
N PHE A 7 54.45 10.91 9.16
CA PHE A 7 54.07 10.81 10.58
C PHE A 7 53.79 12.16 11.26
N ALA A 8 54.29 13.27 10.72
CA ALA A 8 54.08 14.61 11.33
C ALA A 8 52.66 15.15 11.08
N THR A 9 52.01 14.75 9.99
CA THR A 9 50.68 15.21 9.59
C THR A 9 49.55 14.45 10.31
N VAL A 10 49.80 13.21 10.74
CA VAL A 10 48.81 12.39 11.48
C VAL A 10 48.73 12.79 12.96
N LEU A 11 49.83 13.26 13.55
CA LEU A 11 49.88 13.67 14.97
C LEU A 11 49.20 15.04 15.22
N PHE A 12 49.10 15.90 14.20
CA PHE A 12 48.46 17.22 14.33
C PHE A 12 46.92 17.16 14.19
N CYS A 13 46.39 16.14 13.51
CA CYS A 13 44.94 15.94 13.36
C CYS A 13 44.27 15.28 14.56
N THR A 14 45.00 14.52 15.40
CA THR A 14 44.43 13.84 16.57
C THR A 14 44.32 14.75 17.80
N LEU A 15 45.13 15.80 17.91
CA LEU A 15 45.08 16.75 19.04
C LEU A 15 43.94 17.79 18.94
N ILE A 16 43.40 18.03 17.74
CA ILE A 16 42.26 18.95 17.54
C ILE A 16 40.92 18.24 17.79
N LEU A 17 40.84 16.91 17.62
CA LEU A 17 39.60 16.17 17.90
C LEU A 17 39.32 15.98 19.40
N GLN A 18 40.34 16.09 20.26
CA GLN A 18 40.18 15.83 21.70
C GLN A 18 39.79 17.08 22.52
N SER A 19 39.81 18.26 21.90
CA SER A 19 39.44 19.54 22.52
C SER A 19 38.03 20.04 22.18
N CYS A 20 37.27 19.32 21.34
CA CYS A 20 35.85 19.61 21.05
C CYS A 20 34.84 18.77 21.86
N LEU A 21 35.30 17.82 22.69
CA LEU A 21 34.44 16.92 23.47
C LEU A 21 34.32 17.31 24.96
N GLN A 22 34.88 18.44 25.37
CA GLN A 22 34.75 18.99 26.72
C GLN A 22 34.36 20.46 26.64
N ASN A 23 33.06 20.73 26.45
CA ASN A 23 32.35 21.95 26.88
C ASN A 23 30.96 21.95 26.24
N VAL A 24 29.96 21.36 26.90
CA VAL A 24 28.64 21.97 27.18
C VAL A 24 27.97 21.05 28.22
N ALA A 25 28.07 21.44 29.48
CA ALA A 25 27.19 21.00 30.56
C ALA A 25 26.70 22.25 31.28
N HIS A 26 25.43 22.20 31.70
CA HIS A 26 24.64 23.15 32.49
C HIS A 26 23.98 24.36 31.80
N GLY A 27 22.63 24.32 31.85
CA GLY A 27 21.68 25.40 31.60
C GLY A 27 20.27 24.86 31.87
N ASP A 28 19.84 24.96 33.13
CA ASP A 28 18.50 24.63 33.66
C ASP A 28 17.53 25.77 33.29
N ASP A 29 16.28 25.47 32.90
CA ASP A 29 15.04 26.05 33.48
C ASP A 29 13.76 25.79 32.63
N SER A 30 12.74 25.39 33.40
CA SER A 30 11.28 25.54 33.28
C SER A 30 10.51 25.42 31.95
N SER A 31 9.63 24.40 31.98
CA SER A 31 8.23 24.44 31.53
C SER A 31 7.91 24.72 30.05
N ALA A 32 7.68 23.63 29.31
CA ALA A 32 6.60 23.58 28.32
C ALA A 32 5.95 22.19 28.37
N LYS A 33 5.00 22.02 29.29
CA LYS A 33 3.98 20.96 29.19
C LYS A 33 3.23 21.18 27.87
N ILE A 34 3.50 20.38 26.84
CA ILE A 34 2.63 20.32 25.67
C ILE A 34 1.76 19.07 25.83
N TYR A 35 0.58 19.29 26.41
CA TYR A 35 -0.56 18.41 26.20
C TYR A 35 -0.80 18.31 24.68
N ARG A 36 -0.76 17.10 24.11
CA ARG A 36 -1.32 16.87 22.77
C ARG A 36 -2.56 16.02 22.96
N GLU A 37 -3.68 16.73 22.89
CA GLU A 37 -5.04 16.25 23.01
C GLU A 37 -5.29 15.12 22.00
N SER A 38 -5.80 14.01 22.53
CA SER A 38 -6.57 13.02 21.80
C SER A 38 -7.80 13.70 21.19
N LEU A 39 -7.99 13.56 19.88
CA LEU A 39 -9.25 13.93 19.22
C LEU A 39 -10.38 13.04 19.75
N GLU A 40 -11.08 13.52 20.77
CA GLU A 40 -12.50 13.25 20.99
C GLU A 40 -13.31 14.33 20.26
N ILE A 41 -14.24 13.96 19.38
CA ILE A 41 -15.31 14.88 18.95
C ILE A 41 -16.66 14.15 18.98
N ILE A 42 -17.57 14.80 19.71
CA ILE A 42 -18.98 14.50 20.02
C ILE A 42 -19.88 15.12 18.92
N ILE A 43 -21.16 14.73 18.95
CA ILE A 43 -22.41 15.39 18.48
C ILE A 43 -23.08 14.50 17.40
N GLY A 44 -24.24 13.83 17.63
CA GLY A 44 -25.54 14.31 18.12
C GLY A 44 -26.32 14.92 16.93
N GLY A 45 -27.56 14.64 16.57
CA GLY A 45 -28.68 13.83 17.04
C GLY A 45 -29.92 14.36 16.28
N GLY A 46 -30.89 13.49 15.95
CA GLY A 46 -32.30 13.84 15.73
C GLY A 46 -32.81 14.00 14.28
N GLY A 47 -33.84 13.22 13.93
CA GLY A 47 -34.69 13.45 12.75
C GLY A 47 -35.52 12.22 12.34
N ILE A 48 -36.63 11.97 13.04
CA ILE A 48 -37.56 10.84 12.91
C ILE A 48 -38.62 11.15 11.85
N PHE A 49 -38.96 10.22 10.95
CA PHE A 49 -40.28 9.94 10.33
C PHE A 49 -40.05 8.71 9.41
N GLY A 50 -40.87 7.67 9.26
CA GLY A 50 -42.21 7.30 9.66
C GLY A 50 -42.55 6.12 8.72
N SER A 51 -42.98 4.99 9.27
CA SER A 51 -43.10 3.69 8.59
C SER A 51 -44.40 3.49 7.79
N ALA A 52 -44.29 2.75 6.68
CA ALA A 52 -45.28 1.87 5.99
C ALA A 52 -46.36 2.53 5.06
N PRO A 53 -47.03 1.77 4.15
CA PRO A 53 -46.73 0.49 3.49
C PRO A 53 -46.83 0.54 1.93
N ALA A 54 -46.56 -0.60 1.29
CA ALA A 54 -46.58 -0.84 -0.15
C ALA A 54 -47.96 -0.71 -0.84
N PRO A 55 -47.97 -0.48 -2.17
CA PRO A 55 -49.00 -0.99 -3.07
C PRO A 55 -48.46 -2.02 -4.08
N ALA A 56 -49.36 -2.91 -4.49
CA ALA A 56 -49.18 -4.03 -5.41
C ALA A 56 -49.19 -3.58 -6.90
N PRO A 57 -48.83 -4.47 -7.85
CA PRO A 57 -48.35 -4.10 -9.19
C PRO A 57 -49.44 -4.08 -10.26
N ASN A 58 -49.24 -3.23 -11.27
CA ASN A 58 -49.75 -3.32 -12.65
C ASN A 58 -48.52 -2.97 -13.51
N GLY A 59 -48.18 -3.56 -14.64
CA GLY A 59 -48.81 -4.48 -15.57
C GLY A 59 -47.97 -4.31 -16.87
N ASP A 60 -47.66 -5.43 -17.50
CA ASP A 60 -47.37 -5.57 -18.94
C ASP A 60 -46.11 -4.89 -19.52
N GLU A 61 -45.05 -5.67 -19.71
CA GLU A 61 -44.34 -5.74 -21.00
C GLU A 61 -43.48 -7.03 -21.09
N GLU A 62 -43.58 -7.69 -22.24
CA GLU A 62 -43.17 -9.06 -22.54
C GLU A 62 -41.64 -9.22 -22.72
N CYS A 63 -41.11 -10.31 -22.15
CA CYS A 63 -39.74 -10.80 -22.41
C CYS A 63 -39.73 -11.94 -23.44
N PRO A 64 -38.67 -12.09 -24.25
CA PRO A 64 -38.53 -13.14 -25.27
C PRO A 64 -38.25 -14.54 -24.66
N PRO A 65 -38.48 -15.64 -25.42
CA PRO A 65 -38.43 -17.00 -24.90
C PRO A 65 -37.00 -17.52 -24.65
N PRO A 66 -36.81 -18.43 -23.66
CA PRO A 66 -35.53 -19.07 -23.37
C PRO A 66 -35.19 -20.24 -24.34
N PRO A 67 -33.89 -20.61 -24.46
CA PRO A 67 -33.43 -21.72 -25.29
C PRO A 67 -33.76 -23.12 -24.70
N PRO A 68 -33.75 -24.18 -25.52
CA PRO A 68 -34.20 -25.52 -25.12
C PRO A 68 -33.22 -26.24 -24.16
N GLU A 69 -33.80 -27.06 -23.27
CA GLU A 69 -33.12 -27.89 -22.26
C GLU A 69 -32.42 -29.12 -22.87
N PRO A 70 -31.33 -29.63 -22.25
CA PRO A 70 -30.69 -30.89 -22.65
C PRO A 70 -31.46 -32.13 -22.18
N GLU A 71 -31.59 -33.11 -23.08
CA GLU A 71 -32.29 -34.38 -22.85
C GLU A 71 -31.67 -35.23 -21.72
N CYS A 72 -32.52 -35.75 -20.82
CA CYS A 72 -32.13 -36.73 -19.80
C CYS A 72 -31.97 -38.15 -20.39
N PRO A 73 -31.00 -38.95 -19.92
CA PRO A 73 -30.91 -40.37 -20.28
C PRO A 73 -32.04 -41.19 -19.61
N PRO A 74 -32.42 -42.34 -20.20
CA PRO A 74 -33.54 -43.15 -19.72
C PRO A 74 -33.25 -43.81 -18.35
N PRO A 75 -34.29 -44.11 -17.56
CA PRO A 75 -34.15 -44.72 -16.25
C PRO A 75 -33.69 -46.19 -16.33
N PRO A 76 -32.94 -46.69 -15.32
CA PRO A 76 -32.54 -48.09 -15.26
C PRO A 76 -33.74 -49.03 -14.98
N PRO A 77 -33.64 -50.32 -15.37
CA PRO A 77 -34.71 -51.29 -15.17
C PRO A 77 -34.95 -51.62 -13.69
N PRO A 78 -36.18 -52.06 -13.33
CA PRO A 78 -36.54 -52.37 -11.95
C PRO A 78 -35.78 -53.60 -11.41
N PRO A 79 -35.51 -53.64 -10.08
CA PRO A 79 -34.85 -54.78 -9.46
C PRO A 79 -35.76 -56.03 -9.45
N PRO A 80 -35.18 -57.24 -9.46
CA PRO A 80 -35.94 -58.50 -9.39
C PRO A 80 -36.68 -58.64 -8.03
N PRO A 81 -37.79 -59.41 -8.01
CA PRO A 81 -38.58 -59.61 -6.79
C PRO A 81 -37.78 -60.32 -5.69
N PRO A 82 -38.04 -60.03 -4.41
CA PRO A 82 -37.36 -60.68 -3.30
C PRO A 82 -37.71 -62.17 -3.21
N PRO A 83 -36.77 -63.03 -2.77
CA PRO A 83 -37.05 -64.44 -2.54
C PRO A 83 -38.05 -64.65 -1.39
N PRO A 84 -38.79 -65.78 -1.38
CA PRO A 84 -39.77 -66.06 -0.34
C PRO A 84 -39.11 -66.21 1.05
N PRO A 85 -39.84 -65.87 2.13
CA PRO A 85 -39.29 -65.92 3.47
C PRO A 85 -38.95 -67.36 3.89
N PRO A 86 -37.84 -67.58 4.63
CA PRO A 86 -37.50 -68.89 5.17
C PRO A 86 -38.50 -69.32 6.25
N PRO A 87 -38.66 -70.64 6.48
CA PRO A 87 -39.56 -71.16 7.50
C PRO A 87 -39.14 -70.73 8.92
N PRO A 88 -40.09 -70.62 9.87
CA PRO A 88 -39.80 -70.14 11.22
C PRO A 88 -38.83 -71.06 11.96
N PRO A 89 -37.91 -70.50 12.75
CA PRO A 89 -36.97 -71.29 13.55
C PRO A 89 -37.69 -72.05 14.68
N PRO A 90 -37.16 -73.21 15.12
CA PRO A 90 -37.70 -73.94 16.26
C PRO A 90 -37.62 -73.12 17.56
N PRO A 91 -38.49 -73.39 18.55
CA PRO A 91 -38.56 -72.62 19.78
C PRO A 91 -37.23 -72.68 20.57
N PRO A 92 -36.84 -71.59 21.23
CA PRO A 92 -35.58 -71.53 21.98
C PRO A 92 -35.62 -72.45 23.22
N PRO A 93 -34.48 -73.03 23.62
CA PRO A 93 -34.38 -73.77 24.87
C PRO A 93 -34.60 -72.85 26.08
N PRO A 94 -35.03 -73.39 27.24
CA PRO A 94 -35.32 -72.61 28.43
C PRO A 94 -34.08 -71.86 28.94
N PRO A 95 -34.26 -70.67 29.53
CA PRO A 95 -33.16 -69.82 29.96
C PRO A 95 -32.34 -70.48 31.09
N PRO A 96 -31.01 -70.33 31.09
CA PRO A 96 -30.18 -70.76 32.21
C PRO A 96 -30.48 -69.94 33.47
N PRO A 97 -30.22 -70.50 34.68
CA PRO A 97 -30.48 -69.81 35.94
C PRO A 97 -29.68 -68.50 36.06
N PRO A 98 -30.21 -67.51 36.78
CA PRO A 98 -29.61 -66.18 36.87
C PRO A 98 -28.22 -66.23 37.53
N PRO A 99 -27.25 -65.44 37.03
CA PRO A 99 -25.94 -65.35 37.66
C PRO A 99 -26.04 -64.71 39.06
N PRO A 100 -25.10 -65.03 39.98
CA PRO A 100 -25.07 -64.44 41.31
C PRO A 100 -24.89 -62.91 41.23
N PRO A 101 -25.42 -62.16 42.22
CA PRO A 101 -25.39 -60.71 42.20
C PRO A 101 -23.93 -60.19 42.19
N PRO A 102 -23.65 -59.09 41.46
CA PRO A 102 -22.32 -58.52 41.41
C PRO A 102 -21.89 -58.00 42.78
N PRO A 103 -20.58 -58.07 43.12
CA PRO A 103 -20.07 -57.47 44.35
C PRO A 103 -20.35 -55.96 44.39
N PRO A 104 -20.53 -55.38 45.59
CA PRO A 104 -20.89 -53.97 45.73
C PRO A 104 -19.89 -53.06 45.01
N PRO A 105 -20.37 -51.97 44.38
CA PRO A 105 -19.51 -51.05 43.64
C PRO A 105 -18.45 -50.46 44.58
N LYS A 106 -17.18 -50.57 44.18
CA LYS A 106 -16.08 -49.89 44.88
C LYS A 106 -16.41 -48.40 45.04
N PRO A 107 -16.07 -47.76 46.17
CA PRO A 107 -16.34 -46.35 46.39
C PRO A 107 -15.80 -45.52 45.23
N LYS A 108 -16.63 -44.67 44.63
CA LYS A 108 -16.18 -43.71 43.61
C LYS A 108 -15.00 -42.93 44.19
N PRO A 109 -13.85 -42.82 43.48
CA PRO A 109 -12.77 -41.96 43.92
C PRO A 109 -13.33 -40.55 44.15
N LYS A 110 -13.00 -39.94 45.29
CA LYS A 110 -13.36 -38.54 45.57
C LYS A 110 -12.97 -37.69 44.34
N PRO A 111 -13.83 -36.77 43.86
CA PRO A 111 -13.46 -35.88 42.77
C PRO A 111 -12.14 -35.19 43.12
N LYS A 112 -11.14 -35.30 42.24
CA LYS A 112 -9.92 -34.50 42.39
C LYS A 112 -10.35 -33.03 42.55
N PRO A 113 -9.72 -32.26 43.45
CA PRO A 113 -10.02 -30.85 43.61
C PRO A 113 -10.03 -30.19 42.23
N ARG A 114 -11.10 -29.46 41.92
CA ARG A 114 -11.18 -28.70 40.66
C ARG A 114 -9.94 -27.81 40.63
N PRO A 115 -9.08 -27.89 39.58
CA PRO A 115 -7.93 -27.01 39.49
C PRO A 115 -8.42 -25.56 39.60
N PRO A 116 -7.66 -24.68 40.25
CA PRO A 116 -8.05 -23.28 40.37
C PRO A 116 -8.37 -22.70 38.99
N PRO A 117 -9.35 -21.78 38.88
CA PRO A 117 -9.73 -21.20 37.60
C PRO A 117 -8.50 -20.63 36.91
N SER A 118 -8.33 -21.00 35.64
CA SER A 118 -7.21 -20.52 34.82
C SER A 118 -7.18 -18.99 34.90
N PRO A 119 -6.00 -18.37 35.09
CA PRO A 119 -5.90 -16.91 35.12
C PRO A 119 -6.10 -16.27 33.73
N PHE A 120 -6.39 -17.08 32.71
CA PHE A 120 -6.62 -16.67 31.33
C PHE A 120 -8.09 -16.93 30.96
N GLU A 121 -8.69 -16.01 30.21
CA GLU A 121 -10.08 -16.10 29.74
C GLU A 121 -10.31 -17.36 28.88
N ASN A 122 -9.32 -17.74 28.06
CA ASN A 122 -9.33 -18.94 27.25
C ASN A 122 -7.89 -19.33 26.84
N GLU A 123 -7.73 -20.50 26.21
CA GLU A 123 -6.42 -21.01 25.78
C GLU A 123 -5.77 -20.17 24.66
N ARG A 124 -6.54 -19.41 23.87
CA ARG A 124 -6.00 -18.55 22.80
C ARG A 124 -5.24 -17.35 23.37
N LEU A 125 -5.85 -16.67 24.35
CA LEU A 125 -5.19 -15.56 25.05
C LEU A 125 -4.03 -16.04 25.92
N LYS A 126 -4.12 -17.25 26.48
CA LYS A 126 -2.98 -17.90 27.16
C LYS A 126 -1.81 -18.13 26.21
N ASN A 127 -2.06 -18.70 25.01
CA ASN A 127 -1.01 -18.86 24.00
C ASN A 127 -0.41 -17.50 23.62
N ALA A 128 -1.24 -16.49 23.33
CA ALA A 128 -0.78 -15.15 23.01
C ALA A 128 0.11 -14.57 24.11
N TYR A 129 -0.26 -14.72 25.38
CA TYR A 129 0.58 -14.28 26.50
C TYR A 129 1.97 -14.91 26.50
N TYR A 130 2.08 -16.22 26.31
CA TYR A 130 3.39 -16.89 26.24
C TYR A 130 4.19 -16.48 24.99
N VAL A 131 3.54 -16.23 23.86
CA VAL A 131 4.21 -15.64 22.68
C VAL A 131 4.81 -14.28 23.01
N PHE A 132 4.08 -13.42 23.70
CA PHE A 132 4.60 -12.11 24.10
C PHE A 132 5.71 -12.22 25.15
N LEU A 133 5.62 -13.16 26.09
CA LEU A 133 6.72 -13.43 27.03
C LEU A 133 8.02 -13.83 26.30
N ASP A 134 7.93 -14.60 25.23
CA ASP A 134 9.09 -14.99 24.42
C ASP A 134 9.57 -13.87 23.48
N PHE A 135 8.68 -12.94 23.13
CA PHE A 135 8.96 -11.83 22.22
C PHE A 135 9.58 -10.62 22.93
N ILE A 136 9.11 -10.28 24.13
CA ILE A 136 9.58 -9.11 24.91
C ILE A 136 11.11 -9.06 25.04
N PRO A 137 11.83 -10.16 25.38
CA PRO A 137 13.29 -10.15 25.46
C PRO A 137 14.02 -9.83 24.15
N ARG A 138 13.34 -9.90 23.00
CA ARG A 138 13.91 -9.54 21.69
C ARG A 138 13.94 -8.03 21.46
N ILE A 139 13.18 -7.25 22.25
CA ILE A 139 13.17 -5.79 22.22
C ILE A 139 14.25 -5.30 23.20
N GLU A 140 15.44 -5.01 22.68
CA GLU A 140 16.58 -4.51 23.45
C GLU A 140 16.43 -3.01 23.78
N LYS A 141 15.79 -2.23 22.90
CA LYS A 141 15.45 -0.82 23.15
C LYS A 141 13.99 -0.56 22.83
N ASP A 142 13.33 0.11 23.76
CA ASP A 142 11.96 0.61 23.69
C ASP A 142 11.95 2.11 24.03
N PRO A 143 12.30 2.98 23.06
CA PRO A 143 12.42 4.43 23.31
C PRO A 143 11.11 5.08 23.72
N THR A 144 9.98 4.52 23.28
CA THR A 144 8.64 5.04 23.55
C THR A 144 8.07 4.53 24.89
N GLY A 145 8.76 3.60 25.56
CA GLY A 145 8.38 3.06 26.86
C GLY A 145 7.09 2.24 26.85
N VAL A 146 6.71 1.69 25.68
CA VAL A 146 5.47 0.92 25.48
C VAL A 146 5.45 -0.35 26.33
N LEU A 147 6.59 -1.00 26.54
CA LEU A 147 6.69 -2.24 27.33
C LEU A 147 6.24 -2.05 28.78
N LYS A 148 6.27 -0.81 29.31
CA LYS A 148 5.73 -0.48 30.63
C LYS A 148 4.22 -0.75 30.75
N THR A 149 3.51 -0.77 29.62
CA THR A 149 2.06 -1.07 29.55
C THR A 149 1.78 -2.57 29.46
N TRP A 150 2.78 -3.39 29.11
CA TRP A 150 2.63 -4.83 28.90
C TRP A 150 2.81 -5.59 30.22
N LYS A 151 1.85 -5.40 31.13
CA LYS A 151 1.87 -5.98 32.49
C LYS A 151 0.69 -6.93 32.73
N GLY A 152 0.96 -8.00 33.46
CA GLY A 152 -0.06 -8.99 33.83
C GLY A 152 -0.36 -9.98 32.71
N LYS A 153 -1.33 -10.88 32.95
CA LYS A 153 -1.64 -12.00 32.03
C LYS A 153 -2.63 -11.64 30.92
N ASN A 154 -3.25 -10.46 30.99
CA ASN A 154 -4.25 -10.03 30.03
C ASN A 154 -3.60 -9.25 28.88
N VAL A 155 -3.21 -9.95 27.82
CA VAL A 155 -2.60 -9.33 26.63
C VAL A 155 -3.50 -8.28 25.96
N CYS A 156 -4.81 -8.32 26.19
CA CYS A 156 -5.75 -7.37 25.60
C CYS A 156 -5.61 -5.96 26.18
N THR A 157 -4.89 -5.78 27.29
CA THR A 157 -4.62 -4.45 27.87
C THR A 157 -3.29 -3.86 27.40
N TYR A 158 -2.52 -4.61 26.63
CA TYR A 158 -1.20 -4.17 26.17
C TYR A 158 -1.38 -3.10 25.10
N LYS A 159 -0.68 -1.97 25.22
CA LYS A 159 -0.73 -0.92 24.21
C LYS A 159 -0.27 -1.48 22.86
N GLY A 160 -1.07 -1.23 21.82
CA GLY A 160 -0.85 -1.75 20.47
C GLY A 160 -1.54 -3.09 20.18
N LEU A 161 -2.14 -3.76 21.17
CA LEU A 161 -2.85 -5.02 20.96
C LEU A 161 -4.37 -4.84 20.95
N ARG A 162 -5.04 -5.54 20.04
CA ARG A 162 -6.50 -5.54 19.90
C ARG A 162 -7.02 -6.97 20.00
N CYS A 163 -7.80 -7.24 21.05
CA CYS A 163 -8.51 -8.50 21.19
C CYS A 163 -9.93 -8.42 20.68
N ALA A 164 -10.44 -9.56 20.21
CA ALA A 164 -11.68 -9.63 19.50
C ALA A 164 -12.24 -11.09 19.56
N MET A 165 -13.57 -11.27 19.72
CA MET A 165 -14.38 -12.50 19.45
C MET A 165 -14.29 -13.26 18.08
N ARG A 166 -13.37 -14.21 17.90
CA ARG A 166 -13.11 -14.88 16.60
C ARG A 166 -14.40 -15.43 15.94
N PRO A 167 -14.66 -15.19 14.63
CA PRO A 167 -16.01 -15.35 14.06
C PRO A 167 -16.55 -16.78 13.99
N ASP A 168 -15.69 -17.79 13.78
CA ASP A 168 -16.06 -19.19 13.59
C ASP A 168 -16.18 -19.95 14.91
N VAL A 169 -15.31 -19.66 15.88
CA VAL A 169 -15.29 -20.35 17.18
C VAL A 169 -16.00 -19.57 18.30
N LYS A 170 -16.33 -18.29 18.07
CA LYS A 170 -16.96 -17.41 19.07
C LYS A 170 -16.19 -17.35 20.39
N GLU A 171 -14.86 -17.31 20.30
CA GLU A 171 -13.96 -17.12 21.43
C GLU A 171 -13.10 -15.90 21.21
N LYS A 172 -12.86 -15.12 22.26
CA LYS A 172 -11.99 -13.95 22.19
C LYS A 172 -10.54 -14.36 21.94
N ALA A 173 -9.90 -13.72 20.97
CA ALA A 173 -8.52 -13.96 20.59
C ALA A 173 -7.79 -12.62 20.34
N LEU A 174 -6.47 -12.66 20.22
CA LEU A 174 -5.69 -11.52 19.77
C LEU A 174 -5.87 -11.37 18.26
N ALA A 175 -6.61 -10.35 17.83
CA ALA A 175 -6.97 -10.14 16.43
C ALA A 175 -6.09 -9.09 15.74
N GLY A 176 -5.49 -8.17 16.49
CA GLY A 176 -4.76 -7.05 15.90
C GLY A 176 -3.52 -6.70 16.68
N ILE A 177 -2.45 -6.39 15.96
CA ILE A 177 -1.17 -5.98 16.51
C ILE A 177 -0.70 -4.75 15.73
N SER A 178 -0.59 -3.63 16.42
CA SER A 178 -0.12 -2.35 15.88
C SER A 178 1.03 -1.82 16.74
N PHE A 179 2.23 -1.91 16.18
CA PHE A 179 3.48 -1.40 16.73
C PHE A 179 3.94 -0.12 16.03
N ASN A 180 3.06 0.55 15.29
CA ASN A 180 3.39 1.76 14.54
C ASN A 180 4.04 2.81 15.46
N ASN A 181 5.17 3.35 15.02
CA ASN A 181 5.94 4.40 15.70
C ASN A 181 6.50 4.02 17.08
N PHE A 182 6.57 2.73 17.43
CA PHE A 182 7.15 2.31 18.72
C PHE A 182 8.68 2.39 18.73
N ASN A 183 9.31 2.41 17.55
CA ASN A 183 10.76 2.43 17.37
C ASN A 183 11.47 1.31 18.14
N PHE A 184 10.88 0.12 18.16
CA PHE A 184 11.51 -1.05 18.78
C PHE A 184 12.81 -1.39 18.06
N TYR A 185 13.82 -1.73 18.85
CA TYR A 185 15.10 -2.20 18.35
C TYR A 185 15.55 -3.43 19.12
N GLY A 186 16.13 -4.39 18.41
CA GLY A 186 16.88 -5.47 19.03
C GLY A 186 17.55 -6.32 17.96
N ARG A 187 18.70 -6.92 18.30
CA ARG A 187 19.49 -7.73 17.35
C ARG A 187 18.72 -8.92 16.77
N ASN A 188 17.72 -9.44 17.49
CA ASN A 188 16.86 -10.55 17.04
C ASN A 188 15.38 -10.14 16.95
N LEU A 189 15.11 -8.87 16.64
CA LEU A 189 13.75 -8.39 16.45
C LEU A 189 13.21 -8.86 15.08
N THR A 190 12.70 -10.10 15.05
CA THR A 190 12.21 -10.78 13.84
C THR A 190 10.78 -11.29 14.04
N LEU A 191 10.04 -11.51 12.94
CA LEU A 191 8.69 -12.08 12.98
C LEU A 191 8.66 -13.60 13.18
N ASN A 192 9.75 -14.29 12.79
CA ASN A 192 9.87 -15.74 12.94
C ASN A 192 9.88 -16.13 14.43
N GLY A 193 9.08 -17.12 14.80
CA GLY A 193 8.87 -17.51 16.19
C GLY A 193 8.13 -16.45 17.01
N PHE A 194 7.43 -15.51 16.38
CA PHE A 194 6.55 -14.53 17.00
C PHE A 194 5.18 -14.53 16.31
N LEU A 195 5.09 -13.94 15.11
CA LEU A 195 3.80 -13.73 14.44
C LEU A 195 3.21 -15.06 13.95
N ASP A 196 4.05 -16.01 13.55
CA ASP A 196 3.70 -17.38 13.14
C ASP A 196 3.13 -18.25 14.27
N ARG A 197 3.19 -17.78 15.52
CA ARG A 197 2.58 -18.42 16.69
C ARG A 197 1.26 -17.77 17.11
N LEU A 198 0.74 -16.81 16.33
CA LEU A 198 -0.49 -16.06 16.60
C LEU A 198 -1.52 -16.25 15.46
N PRO A 199 -2.10 -17.46 15.31
CA PRO A 199 -2.94 -17.83 14.15
C PRO A 199 -4.28 -17.10 14.05
N ASP A 200 -4.66 -16.37 15.11
CA ASP A 200 -5.91 -15.61 15.18
C ASP A 200 -5.73 -14.14 14.76
N THR A 201 -4.50 -13.73 14.42
CA THR A 201 -4.17 -12.36 14.03
C THR A 201 -4.76 -12.05 12.66
N ALA A 202 -5.43 -10.90 12.56
CA ALA A 202 -6.03 -10.39 11.34
C ALA A 202 -5.17 -9.29 10.67
N TYR A 203 -4.46 -8.49 11.46
CA TYR A 203 -3.54 -7.50 10.93
C TYR A 203 -2.29 -7.37 11.79
N PHE A 204 -1.17 -7.10 11.14
CA PHE A 204 0.08 -6.73 11.78
C PHE A 204 0.61 -5.45 11.15
N HIS A 205 0.64 -4.36 11.94
CA HIS A 205 1.21 -3.09 11.54
C HIS A 205 2.44 -2.78 12.38
N ALA A 206 3.57 -2.55 11.74
CA ALA A 206 4.84 -2.29 12.41
C ALA A 206 5.62 -1.15 11.74
N ASN A 207 4.91 -0.16 11.19
CA ASN A 207 5.52 1.03 10.63
C ASN A 207 6.52 1.68 11.61
N SER A 208 7.68 2.11 11.11
CA SER A 208 8.67 2.87 11.86
C SER A 208 9.22 2.10 13.08
N ASN A 209 9.80 0.94 12.79
CA ASN A 209 10.51 0.09 13.75
C ASN A 209 11.84 -0.40 13.17
N ASN A 210 12.52 -1.32 13.86
CA ASN A 210 13.77 -1.91 13.39
C ASN A 210 13.67 -3.43 13.23
N PHE A 211 12.53 -3.94 12.75
CA PHE A 211 12.38 -5.36 12.45
C PHE A 211 13.32 -5.80 11.32
N THR A 212 13.82 -7.03 11.44
CA THR A 212 14.73 -7.69 10.48
C THR A 212 14.25 -9.12 10.19
N GLY A 213 15.01 -9.84 9.35
CA GLY A 213 14.76 -11.24 9.03
C GLY A 213 13.78 -11.40 7.86
N THR A 214 13.00 -12.48 7.89
CA THR A 214 12.06 -12.84 6.81
C THR A 214 10.62 -12.87 7.31
N ILE A 215 9.69 -12.79 6.36
CA ILE A 215 8.26 -12.98 6.64
C ILE A 215 7.99 -14.49 6.80
N PRO A 216 7.48 -14.96 7.95
CA PRO A 216 7.20 -16.38 8.17
C PRO A 216 6.05 -16.86 7.28
N LYS A 217 6.29 -17.88 6.44
CA LYS A 217 5.29 -18.42 5.50
C LYS A 217 3.95 -18.77 6.16
N LYS A 218 4.01 -19.31 7.37
CA LYS A 218 2.85 -19.78 8.13
C LYS A 218 1.78 -18.70 8.36
N ILE A 219 2.15 -17.41 8.41
CA ILE A 219 1.15 -16.33 8.61
C ILE A 219 0.22 -16.19 7.41
N LEU A 220 0.67 -16.64 6.24
CA LEU A 220 -0.10 -16.62 5.00
C LEU A 220 -1.08 -17.79 4.92
N GLU A 221 -1.03 -18.73 5.86
CA GLU A 221 -2.05 -19.79 6.01
C GLU A 221 -3.15 -19.37 6.99
N PHE A 222 -2.98 -18.24 7.69
CA PHE A 222 -3.95 -17.78 8.68
C PHE A 222 -5.21 -17.26 8.00
N LYS A 223 -6.33 -17.94 8.28
CA LYS A 223 -7.65 -17.71 7.67
C LYS A 223 -8.12 -16.26 7.67
N TYR A 224 -7.72 -15.47 8.66
CA TYR A 224 -8.18 -14.09 8.83
C TYR A 224 -7.08 -13.03 8.66
N PHE A 225 -5.87 -13.40 8.21
CA PHE A 225 -4.75 -12.45 8.11
C PHE A 225 -4.84 -11.59 6.84
N PHE A 226 -5.38 -10.39 6.95
CA PHE A 226 -5.74 -9.52 5.83
C PHE A 226 -4.73 -8.42 5.53
N GLU A 227 -4.01 -7.93 6.55
CA GLU A 227 -3.16 -6.75 6.40
C GLU A 227 -1.77 -6.96 7.00
N LEU A 228 -0.76 -6.65 6.21
CA LEU A 228 0.64 -6.67 6.63
C LEU A 228 1.32 -5.34 6.26
N ASP A 229 1.62 -4.56 7.29
CA ASP A 229 2.40 -3.33 7.18
C ASP A 229 3.75 -3.50 7.88
N LEU A 230 4.81 -3.58 7.07
CA LEU A 230 6.21 -3.66 7.48
C LEU A 230 7.00 -2.44 7.03
N SER A 231 6.31 -1.34 6.73
CA SER A 231 6.94 -0.14 6.22
C SER A 231 7.96 0.47 7.20
N ASN A 232 8.99 1.12 6.68
CA ASN A 232 10.04 1.79 7.47
C ASN A 232 10.66 0.87 8.54
N ASN A 233 11.26 -0.22 8.08
CA ASN A 233 11.95 -1.22 8.91
C ASN A 233 13.37 -1.49 8.36
N LYS A 234 13.99 -2.60 8.78
CA LYS A 234 15.34 -3.01 8.37
C LYS A 234 15.32 -4.32 7.58
N TYR A 235 14.19 -4.65 6.93
CA TYR A 235 14.14 -5.78 6.01
C TYR A 235 15.09 -5.56 4.84
N LYS A 236 15.70 -6.64 4.38
CA LYS A 236 16.69 -6.67 3.30
C LYS A 236 16.48 -7.97 2.49
N ASP A 237 17.39 -8.27 1.57
CA ASP A 237 17.35 -9.43 0.68
C ASP A 237 16.25 -9.29 -0.39
N LYS A 238 15.92 -10.40 -1.08
CA LYS A 238 14.97 -10.39 -2.21
C LYS A 238 13.53 -10.11 -1.77
N PHE A 239 12.68 -9.77 -2.73
CA PHE A 239 11.23 -9.71 -2.52
C PHE A 239 10.73 -11.00 -1.83
N PRO A 240 9.82 -10.91 -0.84
CA PRO A 240 9.31 -12.08 -0.15
C PRO A 240 8.29 -12.85 -1.00
N ASP A 241 8.75 -13.61 -1.99
CA ASP A 241 7.92 -14.32 -2.99
C ASP A 241 6.84 -15.22 -2.36
N TYR A 242 7.03 -15.68 -1.13
CA TYR A 242 6.03 -16.47 -0.42
C TYR A 242 4.72 -15.71 -0.20
N VAL A 243 4.74 -14.37 -0.14
CA VAL A 243 3.53 -13.53 -0.01
C VAL A 243 2.54 -13.78 -1.14
N LEU A 244 3.00 -14.24 -2.30
CA LEU A 244 2.15 -14.66 -3.42
C LEU A 244 1.15 -15.78 -3.06
N GLN A 245 1.42 -16.54 -1.99
CA GLN A 245 0.54 -17.63 -1.54
C GLN A 245 -0.60 -17.13 -0.64
N GLY A 246 -0.50 -15.91 -0.09
CA GLY A 246 -1.45 -15.33 0.85
C GLY A 246 -2.71 -14.79 0.16
N LYS A 247 -3.56 -15.69 -0.36
CA LYS A 247 -4.78 -15.35 -1.11
C LYS A 247 -5.83 -14.54 -0.34
N GLN A 248 -5.70 -14.44 0.97
CA GLN A 248 -6.57 -13.67 1.83
C GLN A 248 -6.11 -12.22 2.05
N LEU A 249 -4.84 -11.92 1.76
CA LEU A 249 -4.26 -10.60 2.01
C LEU A 249 -4.93 -9.56 1.09
N THR A 250 -5.26 -8.39 1.63
CA THR A 250 -5.82 -7.26 0.87
C THR A 250 -4.93 -6.03 0.93
N PHE A 251 -4.01 -5.97 1.91
CA PHE A 251 -3.09 -4.86 2.11
C PHE A 251 -1.66 -5.37 2.36
N LEU A 252 -0.72 -4.91 1.52
CA LEU A 252 0.70 -5.20 1.66
C LEU A 252 1.54 -3.91 1.56
N ASP A 253 2.17 -3.52 2.66
CA ASP A 253 3.09 -2.38 2.70
C ASP A 253 4.50 -2.80 3.12
N LEU A 254 5.44 -2.71 2.17
CA LEU A 254 6.85 -3.04 2.32
C LEU A 254 7.76 -1.83 2.11
N ARG A 255 7.20 -0.60 2.14
CA ARG A 255 7.94 0.62 1.82
C ARG A 255 9.09 0.90 2.76
N PHE A 256 10.07 1.69 2.31
CA PHE A 256 11.17 2.17 3.15
C PHE A 256 11.92 1.01 3.85
N ASN A 257 12.26 -0.01 3.08
CA ASN A 257 13.11 -1.11 3.50
C ASN A 257 14.35 -1.16 2.58
N LYS A 258 15.10 -2.26 2.65
CA LYS A 258 16.29 -2.51 1.84
C LYS A 258 16.12 -3.73 0.94
N TYR A 259 14.89 -4.09 0.58
CA TYR A 259 14.67 -5.21 -0.35
C TYR A 259 15.36 -4.94 -1.69
N GLU A 260 15.89 -5.96 -2.33
CA GLU A 260 16.65 -5.86 -3.58
C GLU A 260 16.28 -6.95 -4.58
N GLY A 261 16.86 -6.88 -5.79
CA GLY A 261 16.61 -7.85 -6.84
C GLY A 261 15.26 -7.67 -7.53
N LEU A 262 14.66 -8.78 -7.94
CA LEU A 262 13.45 -8.82 -8.78
C LEU A 262 12.18 -8.80 -7.92
N VAL A 263 11.11 -8.22 -8.45
CA VAL A 263 9.74 -8.37 -7.93
C VAL A 263 9.01 -9.32 -8.88
N PRO A 264 8.52 -10.48 -8.41
CA PRO A 264 7.83 -11.42 -9.27
C PRO A 264 6.65 -10.77 -10.01
N PRO A 265 6.47 -11.01 -11.31
CA PRO A 265 5.35 -10.47 -12.07
C PRO A 265 3.98 -10.75 -11.45
N GLU A 266 3.82 -11.90 -10.80
CA GLU A 266 2.58 -12.34 -10.15
C GLU A 266 2.10 -11.39 -9.05
N VAL A 267 3.02 -10.61 -8.45
CA VAL A 267 2.69 -9.58 -7.45
C VAL A 267 1.70 -8.56 -8.01
N PHE A 268 1.85 -8.20 -9.29
CA PHE A 268 1.01 -7.20 -9.94
C PHE A 268 -0.40 -7.70 -10.24
N THR A 269 -0.65 -9.00 -10.14
CA THR A 269 -1.96 -9.62 -10.38
C THR A 269 -2.64 -10.12 -9.09
N LEU A 270 -2.01 -9.91 -7.93
CA LEU A 270 -2.63 -10.26 -6.66
C LEU A 270 -3.86 -9.39 -6.41
N ASP A 271 -4.92 -10.01 -5.87
CA ASP A 271 -6.17 -9.36 -5.46
C ASP A 271 -5.96 -8.51 -4.18
N LEU A 272 -5.09 -7.51 -4.30
CA LEU A 272 -4.76 -6.53 -3.27
C LEU A 272 -5.44 -5.21 -3.60
N ASP A 273 -6.02 -4.58 -2.59
CA ASP A 273 -6.51 -3.21 -2.68
C ASP A 273 -5.32 -2.23 -2.75
N VAL A 274 -4.25 -2.53 -1.99
CA VAL A 274 -3.06 -1.68 -1.85
C VAL A 274 -1.78 -2.51 -1.88
N LEU A 275 -0.87 -2.14 -2.79
CA LEU A 275 0.48 -2.67 -2.90
C LEU A 275 1.49 -1.54 -2.85
N PHE A 276 2.28 -1.50 -1.78
CA PHE A 276 3.26 -0.46 -1.56
C PHE A 276 4.68 -1.04 -1.44
N ILE A 277 5.52 -0.82 -2.46
CA ILE A 277 6.89 -1.34 -2.53
C ILE A 277 7.96 -0.26 -2.79
N ASN A 278 7.58 1.02 -2.72
CA ASN A 278 8.50 2.12 -2.94
C ASN A 278 9.59 2.26 -1.88
N ASN A 279 10.66 2.99 -2.21
CA ASN A 279 11.81 3.22 -1.32
C ASN A 279 12.47 1.91 -0.89
N ASN A 280 12.84 1.11 -1.89
CA ASN A 280 13.61 -0.13 -1.77
C ASN A 280 14.75 -0.12 -2.83
N ASN A 281 15.43 -1.24 -3.03
CA ASN A 281 16.50 -1.43 -4.01
C ASN A 281 16.09 -2.40 -5.13
N PHE A 282 14.80 -2.52 -5.46
CA PHE A 282 14.35 -3.40 -6.54
C PHE A 282 14.92 -2.95 -7.89
N MET A 283 15.44 -3.89 -8.67
CA MET A 283 16.15 -3.61 -9.91
C MET A 283 15.70 -4.57 -11.01
N GLN A 284 14.79 -4.11 -11.86
CA GLN A 284 14.28 -4.86 -13.00
C GLN A 284 13.55 -3.95 -13.99
N THR A 285 13.16 -4.50 -15.13
CA THR A 285 12.13 -3.86 -15.97
C THR A 285 10.75 -4.01 -15.35
N ILE A 286 9.87 -3.02 -15.54
CA ILE A 286 8.45 -3.17 -15.18
C ILE A 286 7.86 -4.30 -16.04
N PRO A 287 7.24 -5.34 -15.45
CA PRO A 287 6.79 -6.49 -16.21
C PRO A 287 5.56 -6.16 -17.07
N SER A 288 5.43 -6.84 -18.21
CA SER A 288 4.36 -6.58 -19.17
C SER A 288 2.96 -6.92 -18.67
N ASN A 289 2.81 -7.65 -17.57
CA ASN A 289 1.52 -7.93 -16.94
C ASN A 289 1.06 -6.83 -15.97
N LEU A 290 1.78 -5.70 -15.85
CA LEU A 290 1.38 -4.56 -15.01
C LEU A 290 -0.08 -4.12 -15.25
N GLY A 291 -0.50 -4.14 -16.51
CA GLY A 291 -1.86 -3.79 -16.93
C GLY A 291 -2.98 -4.63 -16.33
N GLN A 292 -2.67 -5.81 -15.79
CA GLN A 292 -3.63 -6.72 -15.18
C GLN A 292 -3.83 -6.42 -13.68
N THR A 293 -3.30 -5.31 -13.17
CA THR A 293 -3.35 -5.01 -11.76
C THR A 293 -4.76 -4.62 -11.29
N PRO A 294 -5.28 -5.28 -10.22
CA PRO A 294 -6.53 -4.86 -9.60
C PRO A 294 -6.33 -3.67 -8.65
N ALA A 295 -5.08 -3.31 -8.35
CA ALA A 295 -4.75 -2.25 -7.39
C ALA A 295 -5.25 -0.89 -7.87
N LEU A 296 -5.80 -0.10 -6.95
CA LEU A 296 -6.21 1.28 -7.20
C LEU A 296 -5.02 2.25 -7.14
N TYR A 297 -4.06 1.96 -6.26
CA TYR A 297 -2.88 2.77 -5.99
C TYR A 297 -1.63 1.95 -6.29
N LEU A 298 -0.87 2.36 -7.30
CA LEU A 298 0.34 1.66 -7.71
C LEU A 298 1.55 2.58 -7.56
N THR A 299 2.50 2.17 -6.69
CA THR A 299 3.74 2.91 -6.47
C THR A 299 4.97 2.01 -6.58
N LEU A 300 5.85 2.39 -7.51
CA LEU A 300 7.19 1.80 -7.71
C LEU A 300 8.30 2.80 -7.36
N ALA A 301 7.91 3.93 -6.77
CA ALA A 301 8.74 5.07 -6.45
C ALA A 301 10.09 4.71 -5.78
N ASN A 302 11.14 5.47 -6.07
CA ASN A 302 12.43 5.40 -5.38
C ASN A 302 13.00 3.97 -5.30
N ASN A 303 13.18 3.36 -6.47
CA ASN A 303 13.78 2.04 -6.65
C ASN A 303 14.82 2.14 -7.78
N LYS A 304 15.18 1.02 -8.39
CA LYS A 304 16.13 0.93 -9.50
C LYS A 304 15.48 0.29 -10.73
N PHE A 305 14.18 0.52 -10.95
CA PHE A 305 13.52 0.01 -12.15
C PHE A 305 14.12 0.64 -13.41
N ILE A 306 14.33 -0.18 -14.45
CA ILE A 306 14.96 0.21 -15.72
C ILE A 306 14.03 -0.07 -16.91
N GLY A 307 14.39 0.43 -18.09
CA GLY A 307 13.65 0.19 -19.32
C GLY A 307 12.35 0.98 -19.41
N SER A 308 11.52 0.66 -20.39
CA SER A 308 10.29 1.40 -20.69
C SER A 308 9.13 1.03 -19.78
N ILE A 309 8.23 2.00 -19.58
CA ILE A 309 6.89 1.72 -19.06
C ILE A 309 6.16 0.86 -20.12
N PRO A 310 5.63 -0.32 -19.76
CA PRO A 310 4.98 -1.20 -20.72
C PRO A 310 3.64 -0.61 -21.19
N SER A 311 3.33 -0.77 -22.48
CA SER A 311 2.04 -0.32 -23.06
C SER A 311 0.82 -1.01 -22.42
N SER A 312 1.03 -2.18 -21.80
CA SER A 312 -0.02 -2.86 -21.05
C SER A 312 -0.61 -2.02 -19.91
N ILE A 313 0.06 -0.96 -19.43
CA ILE A 313 -0.50 -0.05 -18.42
C ILE A 313 -1.91 0.44 -18.78
N GLY A 314 -2.22 0.63 -20.07
CA GLY A 314 -3.56 1.03 -20.50
C GLY A 314 -4.65 -0.03 -20.31
N GLN A 315 -4.30 -1.28 -20.04
CA GLN A 315 -5.25 -2.34 -19.69
C GLN A 315 -5.83 -2.13 -18.27
N ALA A 316 -5.13 -1.39 -17.40
CA ALA A 316 -5.59 -1.04 -16.06
C ALA A 316 -6.48 0.22 -16.04
N LYS A 317 -7.11 0.55 -17.18
CA LYS A 317 -7.98 1.72 -17.37
C LYS A 317 -9.18 1.80 -16.42
N ASP A 318 -9.62 0.65 -15.92
CA ASP A 318 -10.81 0.50 -15.08
C ASP A 318 -10.46 0.42 -13.58
N THR A 319 -9.18 0.39 -13.21
CA THR A 319 -8.72 0.21 -11.82
C THR A 319 -7.84 1.37 -11.33
N LEU A 320 -6.78 1.74 -12.07
CA LEU A 320 -5.77 2.68 -11.56
C LEU A 320 -6.31 4.10 -11.34
N ILE A 321 -6.11 4.60 -10.13
CA ILE A 321 -6.40 5.97 -9.69
C ILE A 321 -5.10 6.76 -9.53
N GLU A 322 -4.07 6.16 -8.94
CA GLU A 322 -2.77 6.82 -8.73
C GLU A 322 -1.61 5.94 -9.21
N VAL A 323 -0.68 6.55 -9.96
CA VAL A 323 0.51 5.89 -10.50
C VAL A 323 1.75 6.70 -10.16
N LEU A 324 2.62 6.14 -9.31
CA LEU A 324 3.83 6.80 -8.80
C LEU A 324 5.09 6.00 -9.13
N PHE A 325 5.78 6.37 -10.20
CA PHE A 325 7.01 5.71 -10.70
C PHE A 325 8.27 6.58 -10.56
N LEU A 326 8.19 7.67 -9.81
CA LEU A 326 9.27 8.64 -9.67
C LEU A 326 10.56 8.05 -9.07
N GLY A 327 11.71 8.68 -9.31
CA GLY A 327 12.98 8.28 -8.69
C GLY A 327 13.44 6.88 -9.07
N ASN A 328 13.37 6.54 -10.36
CA ASN A 328 13.83 5.27 -10.91
C ASN A 328 14.84 5.52 -12.05
N PHE A 329 15.19 4.48 -12.78
CA PHE A 329 16.01 4.55 -13.98
C PHE A 329 15.21 4.17 -15.24
N LEU A 330 13.90 4.44 -15.23
CA LEU A 330 13.03 4.17 -16.38
C LEU A 330 13.49 4.99 -17.58
N SER A 331 13.46 4.39 -18.77
CA SER A 331 13.97 4.95 -20.00
C SER A 331 13.06 4.66 -21.19
N GLY A 332 13.35 5.23 -22.35
CA GLY A 332 12.46 5.12 -23.51
C GLY A 332 11.27 6.08 -23.41
N CYS A 333 10.27 5.87 -24.26
CA CYS A 333 9.19 6.83 -24.46
C CYS A 333 7.93 6.46 -23.67
N LEU A 334 7.08 7.45 -23.37
CA LEU A 334 5.81 7.22 -22.68
C LEU A 334 4.83 6.48 -23.61
N PRO A 335 4.27 5.32 -23.22
CA PRO A 335 3.29 4.64 -24.07
C PRO A 335 2.01 5.51 -24.22
N PRO A 336 1.48 5.68 -25.45
CA PRO A 336 0.23 6.41 -25.67
C PRO A 336 -0.97 5.78 -24.94
N GLU A 337 -0.90 4.49 -24.61
CA GLU A 337 -1.90 3.75 -23.85
C GLU A 337 -2.16 4.31 -22.44
N ILE A 338 -1.25 5.13 -21.89
CA ILE A 338 -1.52 5.86 -20.63
C ILE A 338 -2.78 6.73 -20.76
N GLY A 339 -3.06 7.27 -21.96
CA GLY A 339 -4.28 8.03 -22.22
C GLY A 339 -5.59 7.25 -22.05
N LEU A 340 -5.53 5.93 -21.86
CA LEU A 340 -6.68 5.09 -21.52
C LEU A 340 -7.08 5.16 -20.04
N LEU A 341 -6.19 5.63 -19.15
CA LEU A 341 -6.39 5.68 -17.69
C LEU A 341 -7.35 6.80 -17.27
N LYS A 342 -8.63 6.67 -17.62
CA LYS A 342 -9.65 7.72 -17.42
C LYS A 342 -10.00 7.97 -15.95
N LEU A 343 -9.67 7.03 -15.06
CA LEU A 343 -9.86 7.15 -13.62
C LEU A 343 -8.68 7.81 -12.89
N ALA A 344 -7.52 7.91 -13.55
CA ALA A 344 -6.30 8.41 -12.93
C ALA A 344 -6.42 9.90 -12.57
N THR A 345 -6.05 10.20 -11.33
CA THR A 345 -6.00 11.56 -10.76
C THR A 345 -4.56 12.02 -10.54
N VAL A 346 -3.64 11.09 -10.28
CA VAL A 346 -2.22 11.35 -10.05
C VAL A 346 -1.36 10.47 -10.95
N PHE A 347 -0.46 11.09 -11.71
CA PHE A 347 0.57 10.40 -12.49
C PHE A 347 1.93 11.10 -12.33
N ASP A 348 2.87 10.39 -11.69
CA ASP A 348 4.21 10.88 -11.42
C ASP A 348 5.28 9.93 -11.96
N VAL A 349 6.05 10.39 -12.94
CA VAL A 349 7.23 9.69 -13.49
C VAL A 349 8.50 10.53 -13.37
N SER A 350 8.51 11.49 -12.44
CA SER A 350 9.62 12.42 -12.29
C SER A 350 10.91 11.73 -11.87
N PHE A 351 12.07 12.38 -12.08
CA PHE A 351 13.38 11.81 -11.73
C PHE A 351 13.63 10.43 -12.36
N ASN A 352 13.51 10.37 -13.69
CA ASN A 352 13.79 9.17 -14.49
C ASN A 352 14.68 9.56 -15.69
N LYS A 353 14.86 8.63 -16.64
CA LYS A 353 15.57 8.83 -17.91
C LYS A 353 14.62 8.67 -19.10
N LEU A 354 13.34 8.99 -18.90
CA LEU A 354 12.33 8.89 -19.95
C LEU A 354 12.55 9.98 -20.99
N THR A 355 12.29 9.67 -22.24
CA THR A 355 12.50 10.57 -23.38
C THR A 355 11.31 10.57 -24.32
N GLY A 356 11.43 11.28 -25.45
CA GLY A 356 10.35 11.41 -26.43
C GLY A 356 9.46 12.62 -26.18
N VAL A 357 8.35 12.66 -26.92
CA VAL A 357 7.31 13.68 -26.79
C VAL A 357 6.21 13.20 -25.84
N ILE A 358 5.42 14.14 -25.30
CA ILE A 358 4.19 13.78 -24.57
C ILE A 358 3.16 13.30 -25.61
N PRO A 359 2.59 12.09 -25.47
CA PRO A 359 1.55 11.61 -26.38
C PRO A 359 0.29 12.49 -26.33
N HIS A 360 -0.32 12.79 -27.49
CA HIS A 360 -1.59 13.53 -27.54
C HIS A 360 -2.74 12.84 -26.79
N SER A 361 -2.67 11.51 -26.63
CA SER A 361 -3.65 10.71 -25.87
C SER A 361 -3.76 11.14 -24.40
N PHE A 362 -2.76 11.82 -23.83
CA PHE A 362 -2.83 12.36 -22.46
C PHE A 362 -3.95 13.40 -22.30
N GLY A 363 -4.43 14.00 -23.41
CA GLY A 363 -5.64 14.85 -23.40
C GLY A 363 -6.93 14.10 -23.03
N CYS A 364 -6.91 12.77 -22.93
CA CYS A 364 -8.04 11.94 -22.50
C CYS A 364 -8.04 11.61 -20.99
N LEU A 365 -7.05 12.08 -20.24
CA LEU A 365 -6.93 11.86 -18.79
C LEU A 365 -7.86 12.81 -18.01
N PHE A 366 -9.17 12.68 -18.21
CA PHE A 366 -10.15 13.68 -17.78
C PHE A 366 -10.21 13.94 -16.27
N LYS A 367 -9.85 12.95 -15.45
CA LYS A 367 -9.79 13.09 -13.99
C LYS A 367 -8.43 13.52 -13.46
N MET A 368 -7.45 13.78 -14.33
CA MET A 368 -6.10 14.13 -13.91
C MET A 368 -6.07 15.45 -13.16
N GLU A 369 -5.52 15.42 -11.95
CA GLU A 369 -5.32 16.58 -11.09
C GLU A 369 -3.84 16.93 -10.98
N LEU A 370 -2.97 15.91 -10.87
CA LEU A 370 -1.53 16.05 -10.72
C LEU A 370 -0.81 15.20 -11.77
N LEU A 371 -0.19 15.87 -12.73
CA LEU A 371 0.67 15.25 -13.73
C LEU A 371 2.08 15.81 -13.62
N THR A 372 3.07 14.98 -13.30
CA THR A 372 4.47 15.42 -13.24
C THR A 372 5.38 14.51 -14.05
N LEU A 373 6.04 15.15 -14.99
CA LEU A 373 7.03 14.58 -15.91
C LEU A 373 8.42 15.18 -15.65
N ALA A 374 8.58 15.89 -14.53
CA ALA A 374 9.76 16.69 -14.26
C ALA A 374 11.06 15.86 -14.16
N GLN A 375 12.20 16.47 -14.45
CA GLN A 375 13.51 15.81 -14.34
C GLN A 375 13.59 14.51 -15.15
N ASN A 376 13.42 14.66 -16.45
CA ASN A 376 13.52 13.61 -17.46
C ASN A 376 14.23 14.17 -18.71
N GLU A 377 14.18 13.42 -19.81
CA GLU A 377 14.74 13.78 -21.10
C GLU A 377 13.64 13.98 -22.17
N PHE A 378 12.45 14.44 -21.76
CA PHE A 378 11.35 14.73 -22.69
C PHE A 378 11.64 15.96 -23.55
N TYR A 379 11.16 15.96 -24.79
CA TYR A 379 11.41 17.02 -25.76
C TYR A 379 10.22 17.28 -26.68
N GLY A 380 10.39 18.24 -27.59
CA GLY A 380 9.36 18.63 -28.56
C GLY A 380 8.39 19.67 -27.99
N THR A 381 7.23 19.77 -28.62
CA THR A 381 6.17 20.71 -28.24
C THR A 381 5.28 20.08 -27.18
N VAL A 382 4.93 20.84 -26.13
CA VAL A 382 3.92 20.42 -25.15
C VAL A 382 2.53 20.45 -25.83
N PRO A 383 1.78 19.33 -25.89
CA PRO A 383 0.49 19.30 -26.55
C PRO A 383 -0.55 20.17 -25.84
N GLU A 384 -1.21 21.07 -26.58
CA GLU A 384 -2.23 21.97 -26.03
C GLU A 384 -3.40 21.23 -25.37
N VAL A 385 -3.72 20.03 -25.85
CA VAL A 385 -4.78 19.18 -25.29
C VAL A 385 -4.51 18.78 -23.83
N VAL A 386 -3.25 18.64 -23.42
CA VAL A 386 -2.88 18.34 -22.02
C VAL A 386 -3.13 19.55 -21.13
N CYS A 387 -2.84 20.75 -21.63
CA CYS A 387 -3.08 22.01 -20.91
C CYS A 387 -4.56 22.42 -20.88
N LYS A 388 -5.45 21.67 -21.56
CA LYS A 388 -6.91 21.84 -21.54
C LYS A 388 -7.61 20.80 -20.65
N LEU A 389 -6.88 19.95 -19.93
CA LEU A 389 -7.48 18.99 -19.01
C LEU A 389 -8.28 19.74 -17.92
N PRO A 390 -9.53 19.32 -17.63
CA PRO A 390 -10.48 20.16 -16.90
C PRO A 390 -10.20 20.22 -15.40
N ASN A 391 -9.60 19.17 -14.84
CA ASN A 391 -9.34 19.02 -13.40
C ASN A 391 -7.88 19.28 -13.01
N LEU A 392 -7.03 19.70 -13.96
CA LEU A 392 -5.60 19.80 -13.75
C LEU A 392 -5.25 20.93 -12.79
N GLN A 393 -4.72 20.58 -11.62
CA GLN A 393 -4.31 21.49 -10.56
C GLN A 393 -2.80 21.74 -10.58
N ASN A 394 -2.02 20.73 -10.97
CA ASN A 394 -0.57 20.82 -11.05
C ASN A 394 -0.02 20.02 -12.25
N LEU A 395 0.70 20.71 -13.12
CA LEU A 395 1.42 20.14 -14.24
C LEU A 395 2.90 20.53 -14.15
N SER A 396 3.77 19.61 -13.78
CA SER A 396 5.20 19.87 -13.72
C SER A 396 5.95 19.21 -14.88
N LEU A 397 6.50 20.04 -15.75
CA LEU A 397 7.33 19.65 -16.90
C LEU A 397 8.77 20.16 -16.73
N SER A 398 9.13 20.62 -15.54
CA SER A 398 10.42 21.26 -15.30
C SER A 398 11.60 20.31 -15.49
N TYR A 399 12.79 20.85 -15.78
CA TYR A 399 14.02 20.06 -15.98
C TYR A 399 13.88 19.00 -17.09
N ASN A 400 13.40 19.41 -18.27
CA ASN A 400 13.31 18.60 -19.49
C ASN A 400 13.94 19.37 -20.67
N TYR A 401 13.65 18.98 -21.90
CA TYR A 401 14.13 19.60 -23.13
C TYR A 401 12.96 20.01 -24.06
N PHE A 402 11.80 20.36 -23.50
CA PHE A 402 10.70 20.91 -24.30
C PHE A 402 11.13 22.20 -25.00
N THR A 403 10.69 22.38 -26.24
CA THR A 403 11.12 23.52 -27.08
C THR A 403 10.01 24.54 -27.28
N GLN A 404 8.75 24.13 -27.15
CA GLN A 404 7.59 24.99 -27.45
C GLN A 404 6.41 24.71 -26.53
N VAL A 405 5.66 25.77 -26.25
CA VAL A 405 4.35 25.76 -25.57
C VAL A 405 3.41 26.70 -26.30
N GLY A 406 2.17 26.28 -26.50
CA GLY A 406 1.13 27.09 -27.14
C GLY A 406 0.34 27.95 -26.14
N PRO A 407 -0.75 28.57 -26.60
CA PRO A 407 -1.48 29.59 -25.83
C PRO A 407 -2.15 29.07 -24.55
N GLU A 408 -2.75 27.88 -24.55
CA GLU A 408 -3.39 27.32 -23.35
C GLU A 408 -2.35 26.96 -22.29
N CYS A 409 -1.24 26.32 -22.70
CA CYS A 409 -0.14 26.06 -21.77
C CYS A 409 0.44 27.36 -21.19
N ARG A 410 0.56 28.42 -21.99
CA ARG A 410 1.00 29.74 -21.49
C ARG A 410 0.03 30.34 -20.48
N LYS A 411 -1.29 30.10 -20.58
CA LYS A 411 -2.25 30.50 -19.54
C LYS A 411 -1.99 29.75 -18.24
N LEU A 412 -1.73 28.44 -18.28
CA LEU A 412 -1.42 27.66 -17.08
C LEU A 412 -0.10 28.08 -16.43
N ILE A 413 0.92 28.44 -17.23
CA ILE A 413 2.19 28.98 -16.71
C ILE A 413 1.94 30.28 -15.94
N LYS A 414 1.14 31.20 -16.51
CA LYS A 414 0.77 32.47 -15.85
C LYS A 414 -0.02 32.24 -14.55
N LYS A 415 -0.82 31.18 -14.48
CA LYS A 415 -1.58 30.79 -13.28
C LYS A 415 -0.75 30.04 -12.24
N GLY A 416 0.50 29.68 -12.53
CA GLY A 416 1.35 28.86 -11.65
C GLY A 416 0.94 27.38 -11.57
N ILE A 417 0.04 26.93 -12.44
CA ILE A 417 -0.40 25.53 -12.54
C ILE A 417 0.63 24.70 -13.33
N LEU A 418 1.24 25.30 -14.36
CA LEU A 418 2.24 24.65 -15.22
C LEU A 418 3.65 25.17 -14.92
N ASP A 419 4.54 24.30 -14.42
CA ASP A 419 5.97 24.57 -14.29
C ASP A 419 6.76 24.04 -15.50
N VAL A 420 7.43 24.94 -16.22
CA VAL A 420 8.31 24.62 -17.37
C VAL A 420 9.73 25.16 -17.20
N LYS A 421 10.15 25.44 -15.96
CA LYS A 421 11.54 25.86 -15.69
C LYS A 421 12.54 24.80 -16.17
N MET A 422 13.76 25.23 -16.49
CA MET A 422 14.85 24.37 -16.90
C MET A 422 14.49 23.50 -18.12
N ASN A 423 13.85 24.10 -19.13
CA ASN A 423 13.60 23.52 -20.45
C ASN A 423 14.38 24.24 -21.56
N CYS A 424 14.06 23.98 -22.82
CA CYS A 424 14.63 24.64 -24.00
C CYS A 424 13.62 25.56 -24.71
N ILE A 425 12.70 26.18 -23.95
CA ILE A 425 11.60 26.96 -24.52
C ILE A 425 12.04 28.41 -24.74
N LEU A 426 12.11 28.83 -26.01
CA LEU A 426 12.49 30.19 -26.36
C LEU A 426 11.48 31.22 -25.82
N GLY A 427 12.00 32.33 -25.28
CA GLY A 427 11.22 33.47 -24.80
C GLY A 427 10.55 33.28 -23.44
N LEU A 428 10.83 32.20 -22.71
CA LEU A 428 10.43 32.03 -21.31
C LEU A 428 11.63 32.21 -20.36
N PRO A 429 11.40 32.67 -19.11
CA PRO A 429 12.47 32.80 -18.11
C PRO A 429 12.90 31.43 -17.56
N ASN A 430 14.07 31.41 -16.91
CA ASN A 430 14.61 30.25 -16.18
C ASN A 430 14.71 28.97 -17.04
N GLN A 431 15.24 29.10 -18.25
CA GLN A 431 15.44 27.98 -19.18
C GLN A 431 16.89 27.48 -19.11
N LYS A 432 17.15 26.29 -19.65
CA LYS A 432 18.50 25.74 -19.80
C LYS A 432 19.35 26.66 -20.68
N SER A 433 20.67 26.53 -20.55
CA SER A 433 21.58 27.25 -21.43
C SER A 433 21.41 26.78 -22.88
N ALA A 434 21.71 27.65 -23.85
CA ALA A 434 21.72 27.27 -25.25
C ALA A 434 22.67 26.09 -25.50
N HIS A 435 23.81 26.05 -24.79
CA HIS A 435 24.77 24.96 -24.88
C HIS A 435 24.18 23.61 -24.46
N ASP A 436 23.46 23.53 -23.34
CA ASP A 436 22.82 22.29 -22.86
C ASP A 436 21.76 21.81 -23.86
N CYS A 437 20.94 22.73 -24.38
CA CYS A 437 19.91 22.42 -25.37
C CYS A 437 20.52 21.91 -26.68
N THR A 438 21.48 22.63 -27.26
CA THR A 438 22.16 22.19 -28.50
C THR A 438 22.89 20.86 -28.30
N THR A 439 23.51 20.64 -27.13
CA THR A 439 24.16 19.36 -26.81
C THR A 439 23.16 18.22 -26.78
N PHE A 440 22.00 18.40 -26.16
CA PHE A 440 20.96 17.38 -26.13
C PHE A 440 20.44 17.04 -27.54
N PHE A 441 20.15 18.05 -28.36
CA PHE A 441 19.61 17.88 -29.73
C PHE A 441 20.65 17.47 -30.77
N SER A 442 21.96 17.52 -30.45
CA SER A 442 23.02 17.06 -31.35
C SER A 442 23.01 15.54 -31.58
N LYS A 443 22.35 14.79 -30.70
CA LYS A 443 22.23 13.33 -30.79
C LYS A 443 20.82 12.95 -31.23
N PRO A 444 20.66 12.04 -32.21
CA PRO A 444 19.34 11.57 -32.62
C PRO A 444 18.61 10.91 -31.44
N LYS A 445 17.30 11.11 -31.38
CA LYS A 445 16.40 10.50 -30.40
C LYS A 445 15.46 9.58 -31.16
N TYR A 446 15.12 8.43 -30.58
CA TYR A 446 14.26 7.45 -31.23
C TYR A 446 13.13 7.02 -30.30
N CYS A 447 11.90 7.11 -30.79
CA CYS A 447 10.72 6.48 -30.20
C CYS A 447 10.11 5.50 -31.22
N PRO A 448 9.74 4.26 -30.82
CA PRO A 448 9.35 3.22 -31.77
C PRO A 448 8.10 3.47 -32.65
N ASP A 449 7.36 4.57 -32.45
CA ASP A 449 6.12 4.83 -33.20
C ASP A 449 5.74 6.33 -33.21
N GLU A 450 6.60 7.20 -33.72
CA GLU A 450 6.38 8.68 -33.72
C GLU A 450 4.99 9.11 -34.23
N LYS A 451 4.37 8.36 -35.14
CA LYS A 451 3.02 8.65 -35.66
C LYS A 451 1.93 8.43 -34.60
N ALA A 452 2.04 7.41 -33.76
CA ALA A 452 1.11 7.20 -32.64
C ALA A 452 1.16 8.32 -31.59
N TYR A 453 2.32 8.97 -31.41
CA TYR A 453 2.47 10.10 -30.48
C TYR A 453 1.85 11.40 -31.00
N VAL A 454 1.74 11.55 -32.32
CA VAL A 454 1.38 12.83 -32.97
C VAL A 454 0.01 12.80 -33.66
N ASN A 455 -0.53 11.67 -34.15
CA ASN A 455 -1.66 11.77 -35.09
C ASN A 455 -2.74 10.68 -35.20
N THR A 456 -2.80 9.60 -34.41
CA THR A 456 -3.83 8.55 -34.70
C THR A 456 -4.40 7.71 -33.54
N HIS A 457 -4.09 8.03 -32.28
CA HIS A 457 -4.65 7.23 -31.17
C HIS A 457 -5.10 8.10 -29.99
N MET A 458 -6.13 8.93 -30.23
CA MET A 458 -6.86 9.58 -29.13
C MET A 458 -7.99 8.64 -28.71
N PRO A 459 -7.92 7.96 -27.53
CA PRO A 459 -8.94 7.00 -27.10
C PRO A 459 -10.27 7.64 -26.67
N CYS A 460 -10.42 8.95 -26.88
CA CYS A 460 -11.59 9.74 -26.57
C CYS A 460 -11.96 10.62 -27.77
N LYS A 461 -13.25 10.92 -27.94
CA LYS A 461 -13.70 11.94 -28.87
C LYS A 461 -13.42 13.31 -28.24
N TYR A 462 -12.53 14.07 -28.85
CA TYR A 462 -12.24 15.44 -28.42
C TYR A 462 -13.02 16.41 -29.32
N ASP A 463 -14.12 16.98 -28.82
CA ASP A 463 -14.85 18.01 -29.56
C ASP A 463 -14.14 19.37 -29.40
N LEU A 464 -13.49 19.81 -30.47
CA LEU A 464 -12.77 21.09 -30.53
C LEU A 464 -13.71 22.31 -30.50
N ASN A 465 -15.01 22.14 -30.79
CA ASN A 465 -15.94 23.25 -30.99
C ASN A 465 -16.73 23.65 -29.74
N GLN A 466 -16.86 22.78 -28.73
CA GLN A 466 -17.70 23.06 -27.55
C GLN A 466 -16.93 23.40 -26.26
N ASN A 467 -15.60 23.29 -26.22
CA ASN A 467 -14.84 23.38 -24.96
C ASN A 467 -15.40 22.46 -23.86
N SER A 468 -16.10 21.37 -24.23
CA SER A 468 -16.69 20.40 -23.31
C SER A 468 -16.27 19.00 -23.69
N LEU A 469 -15.78 18.28 -22.69
CA LEU A 469 -15.22 16.94 -22.82
C LEU A 469 -16.33 15.93 -22.49
N GLU A 470 -17.02 15.42 -23.51
CA GLU A 470 -17.95 14.31 -23.30
C GLU A 470 -17.16 13.02 -23.11
N ALA A 471 -17.19 12.49 -21.88
CA ALA A 471 -16.93 11.07 -21.69
C ALA A 471 -17.99 10.31 -22.51
N SER A 472 -17.54 9.52 -23.48
CA SER A 472 -18.41 8.52 -24.13
C SER A 472 -19.06 7.68 -23.03
N HIS A 473 -20.34 7.92 -22.79
CA HIS A 473 -21.19 7.13 -21.92
C HIS A 473 -21.40 5.77 -22.58
N HIS A 474 -20.43 4.88 -22.44
CA HIS A 474 -20.72 3.46 -22.40
C HIS A 474 -20.82 3.07 -20.93
N HIS A 475 -22.01 3.29 -20.37
CA HIS A 475 -22.51 2.48 -19.27
C HIS A 475 -22.60 1.03 -19.77
N HIS A 476 -21.49 0.30 -19.71
CA HIS A 476 -21.63 -1.09 -19.32
C HIS A 476 -21.82 -1.07 -17.81
N HIS A 477 -23.06 -1.24 -17.38
CA HIS A 477 -23.37 -1.80 -16.07
C HIS A 477 -22.76 -3.20 -16.03
N HIS A 478 -21.45 -3.29 -15.82
CA HIS A 478 -20.94 -4.42 -15.07
C HIS A 478 -21.44 -4.20 -13.65
N HIS A 479 -22.48 -4.96 -13.30
CA HIS A 479 -22.68 -5.40 -11.93
C HIS A 479 -21.37 -6.04 -11.49
N HIS A 480 -20.44 -5.23 -11.00
CA HIS A 480 -19.55 -5.70 -9.97
C HIS A 480 -20.48 -6.07 -8.83
N HIS A 481 -20.68 -7.37 -8.66
CA HIS A 481 -20.88 -7.91 -7.34
C HIS A 481 -19.65 -7.49 -6.51
N HIS A 482 -19.64 -6.24 -6.04
CA HIS A 482 -19.13 -5.99 -4.71
C HIS A 482 -19.86 -7.00 -3.85
N LYS A 483 -19.13 -8.02 -3.40
CA LYS A 483 -19.60 -8.81 -2.27
C LYS A 483 -19.99 -7.78 -1.22
N PRO A 484 -21.24 -7.80 -0.73
CA PRO A 484 -21.58 -7.06 0.47
C PRO A 484 -20.52 -7.41 1.50
N MET A 485 -20.05 -6.43 2.27
CA MET A 485 -19.23 -6.67 3.45
C MET A 485 -19.96 -7.64 4.39
N ALA A 486 -19.80 -8.93 4.14
CA ALA A 486 -20.07 -10.02 5.05
C ALA A 486 -18.71 -10.50 5.57
N ARG A 487 -17.92 -9.57 6.11
CA ARG A 487 -16.78 -9.88 6.97
C ARG A 487 -17.09 -9.29 8.33
N ALA A 488 -16.97 -10.13 9.35
CA ALA A 488 -17.40 -9.85 10.71
C ALA A 488 -17.01 -8.44 11.14
N ARG A 489 -18.04 -7.66 11.50
CA ARG A 489 -17.94 -6.30 12.01
C ARG A 489 -17.12 -6.33 13.30
N TRP A 490 -15.82 -6.07 13.17
CA TRP A 490 -14.99 -5.65 14.29
C TRP A 490 -15.02 -4.15 14.30
N GLY A 491 -15.70 -3.57 15.28
CA GLY A 491 -15.85 -2.12 15.38
C GLY A 491 -14.49 -1.42 15.35
N GLY A 492 -14.34 -0.50 14.40
CA GLY A 492 -13.29 0.52 14.34
C GLY A 492 -12.79 0.77 12.92
N SER A 493 -13.07 1.99 12.42
CA SER A 493 -12.52 2.66 11.22
C SER A 493 -12.60 1.92 9.87
N SER A 494 -13.58 2.32 9.06
CA SER A 494 -13.64 2.09 7.61
C SER A 494 -12.53 2.87 6.89
N PHE A 495 -12.12 2.32 5.75
CA PHE A 495 -10.96 2.60 4.91
C PHE A 495 -10.94 4.00 4.24
N ASP A 496 -11.95 4.85 4.43
CA ASP A 496 -12.13 6.09 3.65
C ASP A 496 -11.21 7.26 4.06
N ASP A 497 -10.52 7.16 5.22
CA ASP A 497 -9.67 8.25 5.76
C ASP A 497 -8.15 8.06 5.56
N LEU A 498 -7.68 6.91 5.03
CA LEU A 498 -6.25 6.68 4.76
C LEU A 498 -5.79 7.23 3.39
N ALA A 499 -6.73 7.54 2.50
CA ALA A 499 -6.44 7.95 1.11
C ALA A 499 -6.66 9.45 0.82
N ARG A 500 -7.18 10.24 1.77
CA ARG A 500 -7.42 11.69 1.57
C ARG A 500 -6.49 12.53 2.44
N GLY A 501 -5.33 12.88 1.89
CA GLY A 501 -4.40 13.76 2.61
C GLY A 501 -3.08 14.04 1.91
N PHE A 502 -3.10 14.33 0.60
CA PHE A 502 -1.93 14.92 -0.08
C PHE A 502 -2.34 16.24 -0.71
N GLN A 503 -1.89 17.36 -0.12
CA GLN A 503 -1.78 18.63 -0.82
C GLN A 503 -0.31 19.04 -0.88
N ILE A 504 0.20 19.21 -2.10
CA ILE A 504 1.54 19.74 -2.37
C ILE A 504 1.40 21.25 -2.42
N SER A 505 2.05 21.98 -1.50
CA SER A 505 2.13 23.44 -1.59
C SER A 505 3.43 23.85 -2.29
N ASN A 506 3.30 24.83 -3.20
CA ASN A 506 4.41 25.37 -4.00
C ASN A 506 5.31 26.25 -3.13
N SER A 507 6.64 26.13 -3.23
CA SER A 507 7.57 27.15 -2.71
C SER A 507 8.79 27.35 -3.61
N THR A 508 9.07 28.63 -3.83
CA THR A 508 10.20 29.20 -4.56
C THR A 508 11.52 28.88 -3.84
N ASN A 509 12.40 28.15 -4.54
CA ASN A 509 13.87 28.01 -4.34
C ASN A 509 14.43 26.58 -4.43
N GLY A 510 13.78 25.67 -5.17
CA GLY A 510 14.45 24.44 -5.64
C GLY A 510 14.71 23.36 -4.59
N LEU A 511 14.13 23.45 -3.39
CA LEU A 511 13.99 22.33 -2.46
C LEU A 511 12.51 21.95 -2.35
N MET A 512 12.17 20.67 -2.58
CA MET A 512 10.87 20.11 -2.20
C MET A 512 10.94 19.62 -0.76
N MET A 513 10.11 20.21 0.12
CA MET A 513 9.80 19.66 1.44
C MET A 513 8.41 19.02 1.39
N LEU A 514 8.26 17.82 1.96
CA LEU A 514 6.94 17.30 2.34
C LEU A 514 6.58 17.90 3.69
N THR A 515 5.57 18.77 3.73
CA THR A 515 4.98 19.29 4.98
C THR A 515 3.48 18.94 4.98
N VAL A 516 3.03 18.24 6.01
CA VAL A 516 1.65 17.77 6.17
C VAL A 516 0.84 18.84 6.90
N HIS A 517 -0.05 19.57 6.23
CA HIS A 517 -0.96 20.50 6.91
C HIS A 517 -2.35 19.87 7.13
N PRO A 518 -2.87 19.84 8.37
CA PRO A 518 -4.30 19.68 8.60
C PRO A 518 -4.99 21.02 8.27
N GLY A 519 -6.01 20.98 7.41
CA GLY A 519 -6.83 22.16 7.15
C GLY A 519 -7.42 22.71 8.45
N GLY A 520 -7.03 23.93 8.83
CA GLY A 520 -7.87 24.82 9.63
C GLY A 520 -7.57 25.06 11.11
N ARG A 521 -6.35 24.87 11.64
CA ARG A 521 -6.00 25.41 12.99
C ARG A 521 -4.61 26.07 13.05
N PRO A 522 -4.52 27.35 13.48
CA PRO A 522 -3.24 28.01 13.70
C PRO A 522 -2.65 27.58 15.04
N ASN A 523 -1.34 27.32 15.08
CA ASN A 523 -0.51 26.97 16.25
C ASN A 523 -0.34 25.47 16.60
N MET A 524 0.55 24.78 15.88
CA MET A 524 1.45 23.77 16.47
C MET A 524 2.78 23.74 15.70
N ASN A 525 3.91 23.71 16.42
CA ASN A 525 5.26 23.68 15.86
C ASN A 525 5.62 22.32 15.20
N TRP A 526 6.39 22.40 14.12
CA TRP A 526 6.69 21.38 13.11
C TRP A 526 8.10 20.75 13.26
N GLU A 527 8.31 19.53 12.77
CA GLU A 527 9.63 19.01 12.36
C GLU A 527 9.67 18.82 10.84
N THR A 528 10.74 19.29 10.20
CA THR A 528 10.95 19.35 8.75
C THR A 528 11.91 18.24 8.31
N ILE A 529 11.54 17.44 7.29
CA ILE A 529 12.48 16.49 6.66
C ILE A 529 13.06 17.14 5.40
N VAL A 530 14.37 17.43 5.43
CA VAL A 530 15.13 17.95 4.29
C VAL A 530 15.76 16.78 3.52
N VAL A 531 15.41 16.64 2.24
CA VAL A 531 16.12 15.75 1.30
C VAL A 531 17.13 16.59 0.53
N THR A 532 18.41 16.50 0.86
CA THR A 532 19.48 17.12 0.04
C THR A 532 19.85 16.17 -1.11
N GLY A 533 19.63 16.60 -2.35
CA GLY A 533 20.18 15.95 -3.53
C GLY A 533 21.70 16.19 -3.62
N MET A 534 22.46 15.14 -3.96
CA MET A 534 23.89 15.25 -4.23
C MET A 534 24.12 16.10 -5.50
N GLY A 535 24.53 17.35 -5.31
CA GLY A 535 25.13 18.18 -6.34
C GLY A 535 26.64 17.94 -6.39
N SER A 536 27.17 17.77 -7.59
CA SER A 536 28.61 17.74 -7.86
C SER A 536 29.27 19.07 -7.45
N SER A 537 30.39 18.93 -6.73
CA SER A 537 31.38 19.95 -6.32
C SER A 537 30.96 21.03 -5.30
N GLY A 538 31.62 21.00 -4.13
CA GLY A 538 31.72 22.14 -3.20
C GLY A 538 31.43 21.81 -1.73
N CYS A 539 32.47 21.82 -0.88
CA CYS A 539 32.35 21.71 0.58
C CYS A 539 31.32 22.69 1.17
N GLN A 540 30.42 22.22 2.05
CA GLN A 540 29.84 23.06 3.10
C GLN A 540 29.44 22.25 4.35
N LYS A 541 29.78 22.80 5.51
CA LYS A 541 29.61 22.25 6.86
C LYS A 541 28.13 22.23 7.28
N LEU A 542 27.69 21.13 7.88
CA LEU A 542 26.40 21.00 8.58
C LEU A 542 26.44 21.72 9.93
N TYR A 543 25.51 22.63 10.18
CA TYR A 543 25.14 23.09 11.52
C TYR A 543 23.69 22.64 11.80
N SER A 544 23.46 22.10 13.00
CA SER A 544 22.14 21.74 13.51
C SER A 544 21.43 23.00 13.98
N LEU A 545 20.18 23.21 13.55
CA LEU A 545 19.20 24.06 14.22
C LEU A 545 18.07 23.17 14.71
#